data_AF-A7YM09-F1
#
_entry.id   AF-A7YM09-F1
#
_cell.length_a   1.000
_cell.length_b   1.000
_cell.length_c   1.000
_cell.angle_alpha   90.00
_cell.angle_beta   90.00
_cell.angle_gamma   90.00
#
_symmetry.space_group_name_H-M   'P 1'
#
loop_
_entity.id
_entity.type
_entity.pdbx_description
1 polymer ?
#
loop_
_entity_poly.entity_id
_entity_poly.type
_entity_poly.pdbx_seq_one_letter_code
_entity_poly.pdbx_strand_id
1 'polypeptide(L)'
;GGIEVTASHNPMDYNGMKLVREGARPISGDTGLRDVQRLAEANDFPPVNDAARGSYRQITLRDAYIDHLLSYISVKNLTPLKLVVNSGNGAAGPVIDAIEARLKALGAPVEFIKIHNTPDGTFPNGIPNPLLPECRDDTRNAVIEHGADMGIAFDGDFDRCFLFDEKGQFIEGYYIVGLLAEAFLEKHPGAKIIHDPRLTWNTEAVVTAAGGTPVMSKTGHAFIKERMRLEDAVYGGEMSAHHYFRDFAYCDSGMI
;
A
#
# COMPACT_ATOMS: atom_id res chain seq x y z
N GLY A 1 14.35 -12.87 -6.49
CA GLY A 1 13.64 -11.59 -6.59
C GLY A 1 12.18 -11.84 -6.92
N GLY A 2 11.47 -10.80 -7.32
CA GLY A 2 10.06 -10.85 -7.73
C GLY A 2 9.78 -9.79 -8.78
N ILE A 3 8.73 -10.02 -9.58
CA ILE A 3 8.23 -9.08 -10.57
C ILE A 3 6.71 -9.03 -10.40
N GLU A 4 6.18 -7.85 -10.15
CA GLU A 4 4.74 -7.58 -10.19
C GLU A 4 4.39 -7.00 -11.55
N VAL A 5 3.42 -7.58 -12.25
CA VAL A 5 2.94 -7.09 -13.55
C VAL A 5 1.68 -6.27 -13.31
N THR A 6 1.78 -4.96 -13.47
CA THR A 6 0.73 -4.01 -13.06
C THR A 6 0.82 -2.72 -13.87
N ALA A 7 -0.34 -2.17 -14.23
CA ALA A 7 -0.46 -0.81 -14.77
C ALA A 7 -0.63 0.25 -13.66
N SER A 8 -0.79 -0.18 -12.40
CA SER A 8 -1.18 0.63 -11.24
C SER A 8 -2.46 1.42 -11.48
N HIS A 9 -2.34 2.64 -11.99
CA HIS A 9 -3.43 3.57 -12.29
C HIS A 9 -3.26 4.25 -13.66
N ASN A 10 -2.42 3.69 -14.54
CA ASN A 10 -2.22 4.18 -15.90
C ASN A 10 -3.44 3.87 -16.79
N PRO A 11 -3.58 4.57 -17.94
CA PRO A 11 -4.66 4.35 -18.90
C PRO A 11 -4.79 2.90 -19.40
N MET A 12 -5.96 2.59 -19.98
CA MET A 12 -6.35 1.24 -20.42
C MET A 12 -5.37 0.53 -21.37
N ASP A 13 -4.60 1.29 -22.16
CA ASP A 13 -3.64 0.80 -23.14
C ASP A 13 -2.21 0.63 -22.58
N TYR A 14 -2.03 0.79 -21.26
CA TYR A 14 -0.74 0.66 -20.59
C TYR A 14 -0.63 -0.63 -19.77
N ASN A 15 0.60 -1.07 -19.58
CA ASN A 15 0.98 -2.05 -18.56
C ASN A 15 2.42 -1.77 -18.09
N GLY A 16 2.89 -2.46 -17.07
CA GLY A 16 4.20 -2.23 -16.48
C GLY A 16 4.67 -3.40 -15.62
N MET A 17 5.90 -3.26 -15.12
CA MET A 17 6.51 -4.23 -14.21
C MET A 17 7.19 -3.50 -13.05
N LYS A 18 6.97 -3.95 -11.82
CA LYS A 18 7.72 -3.54 -10.63
C LYS A 18 8.67 -4.67 -10.23
N LEU A 19 9.98 -4.42 -10.21
CA LEU A 19 11.00 -5.45 -10.00
C LEU A 19 11.68 -5.32 -8.63
N VAL A 20 11.88 -6.45 -7.96
CA VAL A 20 12.58 -6.52 -6.66
C VAL A 20 13.59 -7.67 -6.61
N ARG A 21 14.65 -7.50 -5.82
CA ARG A 21 15.64 -8.54 -5.51
C ARG A 21 15.42 -9.12 -4.11
N GLU A 22 16.43 -9.75 -3.52
CA GLU A 22 16.37 -10.33 -2.17
C GLU A 22 15.85 -9.33 -1.12
N GLY A 23 15.04 -9.81 -0.17
CA GLY A 23 14.44 -8.96 0.87
C GLY A 23 13.52 -7.87 0.33
N ALA A 24 12.93 -8.08 -0.86
CA ALA A 24 12.08 -7.13 -1.57
C ALA A 24 12.74 -5.75 -1.82
N ARG A 25 14.07 -5.72 -1.92
CA ARG A 25 14.81 -4.49 -2.25
C ARG A 25 14.49 -4.07 -3.69
N PRO A 26 14.18 -2.78 -3.95
CA PRO A 26 13.90 -2.29 -5.29
C PRO A 26 15.05 -2.56 -6.28
N ILE A 27 14.70 -2.85 -7.52
CA ILE A 27 15.61 -2.76 -8.66
C ILE A 27 15.23 -1.49 -9.43
N SER A 28 16.03 -0.44 -9.27
CA SER A 28 15.84 0.89 -9.84
C SER A 28 16.91 1.20 -10.89
N GLY A 29 16.87 2.39 -11.49
CA GLY A 29 17.76 2.78 -12.58
C GLY A 29 19.25 2.59 -12.29
N ASP A 30 19.69 2.90 -11.07
CA ASP A 30 21.06 2.79 -10.58
C ASP A 30 21.38 1.47 -9.86
N THR A 31 20.38 0.60 -9.66
CA THR A 31 20.50 -0.65 -8.89
C THR A 31 20.15 -1.90 -9.70
N GLY A 32 20.14 -1.79 -11.03
CA GLY A 32 20.08 -2.92 -11.96
C GLY A 32 19.05 -2.79 -13.07
N LEU A 33 18.10 -1.86 -13.00
CA LEU A 33 17.06 -1.74 -14.03
C LEU A 33 17.63 -1.32 -15.39
N ARG A 34 18.66 -0.47 -15.41
CA ARG A 34 19.41 -0.13 -16.64
C ARG A 34 20.17 -1.32 -17.21
N ASP A 35 20.60 -2.26 -16.37
CA ASP A 35 21.26 -3.49 -16.85
C ASP A 35 20.25 -4.42 -17.51
N VAL A 36 19.08 -4.59 -16.89
CA VAL A 36 17.94 -5.32 -17.48
C VAL A 36 17.52 -4.69 -18.82
N GLN A 37 17.43 -3.36 -18.88
CA GLN A 37 17.15 -2.63 -20.12
C GLN A 37 18.17 -2.95 -21.20
N ARG A 38 19.48 -2.80 -20.91
CA ARG A 38 20.55 -3.10 -21.87
C ARG A 38 20.51 -4.54 -22.38
N LEU A 39 20.24 -5.51 -21.51
CA LEU A 39 20.12 -6.92 -21.88
C LEU A 39 18.92 -7.15 -22.81
N ALA A 40 17.76 -6.56 -22.49
CA ALA A 40 16.55 -6.67 -23.30
C ALA A 40 16.73 -5.99 -24.68
N GLU A 41 17.37 -4.83 -24.73
CA GLU A 41 17.66 -4.09 -25.98
C GLU A 41 18.67 -4.83 -26.87
N ALA A 42 19.70 -5.43 -26.28
CA ALA A 42 20.66 -6.25 -27.01
C ALA A 42 20.03 -7.53 -27.58
N ASN A 43 19.08 -8.11 -26.83
CA ASN A 43 18.36 -9.35 -27.20
C ASN A 43 19.29 -10.51 -27.62
N ASP A 44 20.49 -10.56 -27.04
CA ASP A 44 21.53 -11.56 -27.33
C ASP A 44 21.56 -12.59 -26.20
N PHE A 45 20.53 -13.45 -26.15
CA PHE A 45 20.40 -14.51 -25.16
C PHE A 45 20.94 -15.83 -25.71
N PRO A 46 21.73 -16.58 -24.93
CA PRO A 46 22.20 -17.90 -25.35
C PRO A 46 21.00 -18.86 -25.53
N PRO A 47 21.15 -19.91 -26.37
CA PRO A 47 20.15 -20.97 -26.45
C PRO A 47 19.82 -21.55 -25.08
N VAL A 48 18.55 -21.90 -24.86
CA VAL A 48 18.10 -22.48 -23.60
C VAL A 48 18.82 -23.82 -23.37
N ASN A 49 19.43 -23.96 -22.20
CA ASN A 49 19.98 -25.23 -21.74
C ASN A 49 18.87 -26.06 -21.07
N ASP A 50 18.37 -27.08 -21.75
CA ASP A 50 17.27 -27.93 -21.26
C ASP A 50 17.58 -28.63 -19.94
N ALA A 51 18.85 -29.00 -19.70
CA ALA A 51 19.28 -29.64 -18.46
C ALA A 51 19.31 -28.68 -17.25
N ALA A 52 19.29 -27.37 -17.49
CA ALA A 52 19.33 -26.33 -16.46
C ALA A 52 18.04 -25.50 -16.39
N ARG A 53 16.97 -25.93 -17.07
CA ARG A 53 15.69 -25.22 -17.10
C ARG A 53 15.02 -25.27 -15.72
N GLY A 54 14.56 -24.12 -15.24
CA GLY A 54 13.77 -24.03 -14.01
C GLY A 54 12.37 -24.67 -14.14
N SER A 55 11.66 -24.78 -13.02
CA SER A 55 10.28 -25.26 -12.95
C SER A 55 9.29 -24.12 -12.71
N TYR A 56 8.06 -24.27 -13.20
CA TYR A 56 6.94 -23.37 -12.90
C TYR A 56 6.02 -23.99 -11.85
N ARG A 57 5.58 -23.20 -10.88
CA ARG A 57 4.56 -23.57 -9.90
C ARG A 57 3.64 -22.38 -9.63
N GLN A 58 2.36 -22.67 -9.46
CA GLN A 58 1.39 -21.70 -8.95
C GLN A 58 1.27 -21.91 -7.44
N ILE A 59 1.39 -20.82 -6.69
CA ILE A 59 1.26 -20.82 -5.23
C ILE A 59 0.33 -19.68 -4.83
N THR A 60 -0.41 -19.86 -3.74
CA THR A 60 -1.16 -18.79 -3.07
C THR A 60 -0.52 -18.50 -1.73
N LEU A 61 -0.31 -17.22 -1.42
CA LEU A 61 0.23 -16.75 -0.13
C LEU A 61 -0.81 -15.92 0.64
N ARG A 62 -2.07 -15.94 0.20
CA ARG A 62 -3.11 -15.06 0.74
C ARG A 62 -3.29 -15.23 2.24
N ASP A 63 -3.41 -16.47 2.74
CA ASP A 63 -3.63 -16.69 4.17
C ASP A 63 -2.46 -16.19 5.03
N ALA A 64 -1.22 -16.50 4.63
CA ALA A 64 -0.03 -16.00 5.30
C ALA A 64 0.10 -14.47 5.25
N TYR A 65 -0.33 -13.85 4.14
CA TYR A 65 -0.40 -12.40 4.01
C TYR A 65 -1.45 -11.79 4.95
N ILE A 66 -2.68 -12.33 5.00
CA ILE A 66 -3.72 -11.87 5.92
C ILE A 66 -3.29 -12.05 7.38
N ASP A 67 -2.64 -13.16 7.73
CA ASP A 67 -2.10 -13.40 9.07
C ASP A 67 -1.08 -12.33 9.45
N HIS A 68 -0.21 -11.95 8.51
CA HIS A 68 0.77 -10.89 8.73
C HIS A 68 0.11 -9.50 8.87
N LEU A 69 -0.87 -9.16 8.03
CA LEU A 69 -1.63 -7.91 8.15
C LEU A 69 -2.29 -7.78 9.52
N LEU A 70 -2.95 -8.84 10.01
CA LEU A 70 -3.62 -8.82 11.31
C LEU A 70 -2.65 -8.75 12.48
N SER A 71 -1.36 -9.08 12.30
CA SER A 71 -0.35 -8.93 13.36
C SER A 71 -0.10 -7.47 13.76
N TYR A 72 -0.47 -6.51 12.90
CA TYR A 72 -0.35 -5.07 13.18
C TYR A 72 -1.39 -4.56 14.18
N ILE A 73 -2.48 -5.30 14.41
CA ILE A 73 -3.56 -4.86 15.30
C ILE A 73 -3.90 -5.90 16.36
N SER A 74 -4.47 -5.44 17.47
CA SER A 74 -5.15 -6.31 18.41
C SER A 74 -6.64 -6.29 18.09
N VAL A 75 -7.18 -7.41 17.59
CA VAL A 75 -8.62 -7.52 17.26
C VAL A 75 -9.52 -7.20 18.46
N LYS A 76 -9.04 -7.46 19.68
CA LYS A 76 -9.77 -7.15 20.93
C LYS A 76 -9.94 -5.64 21.17
N ASN A 77 -9.13 -4.81 20.53
CA ASN A 77 -9.20 -3.36 20.67
C ASN A 77 -10.18 -2.73 19.66
N LEU A 78 -10.71 -3.52 18.72
CA LEU A 78 -11.67 -3.04 17.73
C LEU A 78 -13.03 -2.82 18.40
N THR A 79 -13.57 -1.61 18.22
CA THR A 79 -14.94 -1.26 18.56
C THR A 79 -15.87 -1.55 17.38
N PRO A 80 -17.20 -1.55 17.60
CA PRO A 80 -18.16 -1.50 16.50
C PRO A 80 -17.77 -0.42 15.49
N LEU A 81 -17.43 -0.83 14.26
CA LEU A 81 -17.04 0.05 13.16
C LEU A 81 -17.78 -0.37 11.89
N LYS A 82 -18.31 0.60 11.16
CA LYS A 82 -18.86 0.44 9.82
C LYS A 82 -17.96 1.16 8.82
N LEU A 83 -17.33 0.41 7.94
CA LEU A 83 -16.31 0.91 7.02
C LEU A 83 -16.77 0.75 5.57
N VAL A 84 -16.77 1.85 4.81
CA VAL A 84 -16.92 1.76 3.35
C VAL A 84 -15.58 1.39 2.76
N VAL A 85 -15.56 0.39 1.89
CA VAL A 85 -14.35 -0.07 1.20
C VAL A 85 -14.59 -0.08 -0.30
N ASN A 86 -13.87 0.77 -1.02
CA ASN A 86 -13.90 0.89 -2.47
C ASN A 86 -12.63 0.29 -3.09
N SER A 87 -12.76 -0.92 -3.63
CA SER A 87 -11.65 -1.59 -4.31
C SER A 87 -11.48 -1.15 -5.77
N GLY A 88 -12.39 -0.30 -6.29
CA GLY A 88 -12.27 0.32 -7.61
C GLY A 88 -12.15 -0.65 -8.78
N ASN A 89 -12.74 -1.85 -8.66
CA ASN A 89 -12.57 -2.98 -9.58
C ASN A 89 -11.12 -3.46 -9.76
N GLY A 90 -10.20 -3.01 -8.92
CA GLY A 90 -8.81 -3.42 -8.89
C GLY A 90 -8.58 -4.70 -8.10
N ALA A 91 -7.33 -4.93 -7.73
CA ALA A 91 -6.88 -6.17 -7.09
C ALA A 91 -7.09 -6.21 -5.56
N ALA A 92 -7.56 -5.11 -4.94
CA ALA A 92 -7.84 -5.06 -3.49
C ALA A 92 -8.99 -6.00 -3.06
N GLY A 93 -10.02 -6.18 -3.88
CA GLY A 93 -11.27 -6.83 -3.44
C GLY A 93 -11.11 -8.23 -2.85
N PRO A 94 -10.37 -9.15 -3.49
CA PRO A 94 -10.11 -10.48 -2.92
C PRO A 94 -9.34 -10.47 -1.59
N VAL A 95 -8.55 -9.42 -1.32
CA VAL A 95 -7.87 -9.22 -0.02
C VAL A 95 -8.88 -8.74 1.02
N ILE A 96 -9.73 -7.77 0.66
CA ILE A 96 -10.80 -7.26 1.53
C ILE A 96 -11.76 -8.37 1.96
N ASP A 97 -12.19 -9.23 1.03
CA ASP A 97 -13.04 -10.38 1.33
C ASP A 97 -12.38 -11.35 2.32
N ALA A 98 -11.06 -11.56 2.20
CA ALA A 98 -10.31 -12.43 3.09
C ALA A 98 -10.10 -11.82 4.48
N ILE A 99 -9.86 -10.49 4.56
CA ILE A 99 -9.80 -9.75 5.83
C ILE A 99 -11.16 -9.81 6.52
N GLU A 100 -12.25 -9.53 5.81
CA GLU A 100 -13.62 -9.57 6.34
C GLU A 100 -13.94 -10.95 6.93
N ALA A 101 -13.67 -12.01 6.17
CA ALA A 101 -13.88 -13.38 6.63
C ALA A 101 -13.07 -13.70 7.90
N ARG A 102 -11.81 -13.21 7.98
CA ARG A 102 -10.96 -13.45 9.14
C ARG A 102 -11.39 -12.66 10.37
N LEU A 103 -11.76 -11.39 10.21
CA LEU A 103 -12.32 -10.56 11.28
C LEU A 103 -13.61 -11.16 11.83
N LYS A 104 -14.51 -11.62 10.95
CA LYS A 104 -15.75 -12.31 11.35
C LYS A 104 -15.47 -13.60 12.13
N ALA A 105 -14.51 -14.42 11.68
CA ALA A 105 -14.11 -15.64 12.38
C ALA A 105 -13.53 -15.37 13.78
N LEU A 106 -12.89 -14.20 13.96
CA LEU A 106 -12.36 -13.75 15.25
C LEU A 106 -13.39 -13.01 16.12
N GLY A 107 -14.64 -12.86 15.65
CA GLY A 107 -15.70 -12.14 16.36
C GLY A 107 -15.47 -10.63 16.45
N ALA A 108 -14.69 -10.05 15.54
CA ALA A 108 -14.47 -8.61 15.49
C ALA A 108 -15.78 -7.88 15.11
N PRO A 109 -16.13 -6.78 15.81
CA PRO A 109 -17.36 -6.04 15.54
C PRO A 109 -17.16 -5.06 14.36
N VAL A 110 -16.72 -5.52 13.20
CA VAL A 110 -16.48 -4.66 12.02
C VAL A 110 -17.42 -5.07 10.89
N GLU A 111 -18.15 -4.09 10.34
CA GLU A 111 -19.02 -4.22 9.19
C GLU A 111 -18.36 -3.55 7.98
N PHE A 112 -18.24 -4.26 6.87
CA PHE A 112 -17.77 -3.69 5.60
C PHE A 112 -18.93 -3.42 4.65
N ILE A 113 -18.99 -2.19 4.16
CA ILE A 113 -19.81 -1.78 3.03
C ILE A 113 -18.91 -1.72 1.80
N LYS A 114 -18.92 -2.81 1.01
CA LYS A 114 -18.00 -2.98 -0.12
C LYS A 114 -18.61 -2.42 -1.40
N ILE A 115 -17.94 -1.48 -2.05
CA ILE A 115 -18.30 -0.95 -3.37
C ILE A 115 -17.20 -1.26 -4.38
N HIS A 116 -17.59 -1.50 -5.63
CA HIS A 116 -16.68 -1.86 -6.74
C HIS A 116 -15.68 -2.98 -6.36
N ASN A 117 -16.14 -3.96 -5.58
CA ASN A 117 -15.25 -4.93 -4.95
C ASN A 117 -14.79 -6.05 -5.89
N THR A 118 -15.61 -6.40 -6.88
CA THR A 118 -15.28 -7.46 -7.83
C THR A 118 -14.21 -6.96 -8.82
N PRO A 119 -13.07 -7.66 -8.94
CA PRO A 119 -12.05 -7.30 -9.93
C PRO A 119 -12.61 -7.35 -11.35
N ASP A 120 -12.42 -6.27 -12.09
CA ASP A 120 -12.81 -6.15 -13.50
C ASP A 120 -11.83 -5.22 -14.22
N GLY A 121 -10.94 -5.81 -15.01
CA GLY A 121 -9.92 -5.08 -15.77
C GLY A 121 -10.45 -4.22 -16.90
N THR A 122 -11.77 -4.22 -17.17
CA THR A 122 -12.41 -3.22 -18.05
C THR A 122 -12.71 -1.92 -17.32
N PHE A 123 -12.60 -1.90 -15.99
CA PHE A 123 -12.86 -0.76 -15.11
C PHE A 123 -14.19 -0.05 -15.41
N PRO A 124 -15.34 -0.73 -15.21
CA PRO A 124 -16.66 -0.20 -15.58
C PRO A 124 -17.03 1.10 -14.85
N ASN A 125 -16.37 1.38 -13.72
CA ASN A 125 -16.54 2.60 -12.90
C ASN A 125 -15.36 3.57 -13.04
N GLY A 126 -14.52 3.40 -14.07
CA GLY A 126 -13.30 4.18 -14.28
C GLY A 126 -12.07 3.59 -13.60
N ILE A 127 -10.89 4.01 -14.08
CA ILE A 127 -9.60 3.54 -13.55
C ILE A 127 -9.45 4.07 -12.11
N PRO A 128 -9.15 3.20 -11.13
CA PRO A 128 -9.09 3.61 -9.73
C PRO A 128 -7.88 4.50 -9.45
N ASN A 129 -8.14 5.80 -9.30
CA ASN A 129 -7.15 6.77 -8.86
C ASN A 129 -7.77 7.83 -7.94
N PRO A 130 -8.06 7.51 -6.66
CA PRO A 130 -8.72 8.44 -5.74
C PRO A 130 -7.93 9.73 -5.41
N LEU A 131 -6.67 9.87 -5.86
CA LEU A 131 -5.99 11.18 -5.89
C LEU A 131 -6.72 12.19 -6.78
N LEU A 132 -7.40 11.74 -7.82
CA LEU A 132 -8.18 12.59 -8.72
C LEU A 132 -9.56 12.87 -8.09
N PRO A 133 -9.97 14.14 -7.93
CA PRO A 133 -11.26 14.50 -7.33
C PRO A 133 -12.46 13.77 -7.95
N GLU A 134 -12.46 13.57 -9.27
CA GLU A 134 -13.50 12.87 -10.01
C GLU A 134 -13.63 11.37 -9.66
N CYS A 135 -12.61 10.76 -9.06
CA CYS A 135 -12.63 9.36 -8.62
C CYS A 135 -13.08 9.20 -7.15
N ARG A 136 -13.51 10.27 -6.48
CA ARG A 136 -13.79 10.28 -5.03
C ARG A 136 -15.26 10.16 -4.68
N ASP A 137 -16.15 10.53 -5.60
CA ASP A 137 -17.57 10.70 -5.30
C ASP A 137 -18.25 9.39 -4.88
N ASP A 138 -17.91 8.25 -5.49
CA ASP A 138 -18.54 6.98 -5.13
C ASP A 138 -18.25 6.57 -3.68
N THR A 139 -16.99 6.70 -3.23
CA THR A 139 -16.62 6.43 -1.83
C THR A 139 -17.29 7.42 -0.89
N ARG A 140 -17.25 8.72 -1.22
CA ARG A 140 -17.89 9.78 -0.43
C ARG A 140 -19.39 9.54 -0.27
N ASN A 141 -20.09 9.24 -1.36
CA ASN A 141 -21.54 9.06 -1.37
C ASN A 141 -21.92 7.82 -0.57
N ALA A 142 -21.18 6.71 -0.70
CA ALA A 142 -21.43 5.51 0.08
C ALA A 142 -21.21 5.76 1.59
N VAL A 143 -20.19 6.54 1.98
CA VAL A 143 -19.97 6.89 3.40
C VAL A 143 -21.20 7.62 3.97
N ILE A 144 -21.69 8.63 3.24
CA ILE A 144 -22.84 9.44 3.66
C ILE A 144 -24.12 8.61 3.67
N GLU A 145 -24.37 7.82 2.63
CA GLU A 145 -25.58 6.99 2.48
C GLU A 145 -25.70 5.95 3.60
N HIS A 146 -24.60 5.29 3.95
CA HIS A 146 -24.60 4.22 4.94
C HIS A 146 -24.34 4.69 6.37
N GLY A 147 -24.04 5.99 6.56
CA GLY A 147 -23.58 6.54 7.84
C GLY A 147 -22.39 5.76 8.38
N ALA A 148 -21.38 5.56 7.52
CA ALA A 148 -20.17 4.83 7.86
C ALA A 148 -19.21 5.70 8.69
N ASP A 149 -18.41 5.07 9.55
CA ASP A 149 -17.45 5.76 10.42
C ASP A 149 -16.28 6.34 9.61
N MET A 150 -15.93 5.69 8.50
CA MET A 150 -14.94 6.17 7.53
C MET A 150 -15.06 5.42 6.19
N GLY A 151 -14.47 6.00 5.15
CA GLY A 151 -14.29 5.36 3.85
C GLY A 151 -12.82 5.08 3.53
N ILE A 152 -12.58 3.98 2.84
CA ILE A 152 -11.26 3.55 2.37
C ILE A 152 -11.38 3.26 0.87
N ALA A 153 -10.52 3.85 0.06
CA ALA A 153 -10.40 3.54 -1.36
C ALA A 153 -8.98 3.13 -1.71
N PHE A 154 -8.83 2.36 -2.78
CA PHE A 154 -7.53 1.87 -3.27
C PHE A 154 -7.32 2.27 -4.73
N ASP A 155 -6.07 2.24 -5.17
CA ASP A 155 -5.75 2.19 -6.59
C ASP A 155 -5.74 0.74 -7.14
N GLY A 156 -5.42 0.58 -8.42
CA GLY A 156 -5.64 -0.69 -9.13
C GLY A 156 -4.87 -1.88 -8.57
N ASP A 157 -3.65 -1.66 -8.08
CA ASP A 157 -2.81 -2.65 -7.44
C ASP A 157 -2.66 -2.48 -5.92
N PHE A 158 -3.48 -1.60 -5.33
CA PHE A 158 -3.74 -1.45 -3.89
C PHE A 158 -2.49 -1.26 -3.01
N ASP A 159 -1.39 -0.78 -3.56
CA ASP A 159 -0.24 -0.34 -2.77
C ASP A 159 -0.45 1.04 -2.15
N ARG A 160 -1.46 1.78 -2.63
CA ARG A 160 -1.95 3.03 -2.04
C ARG A 160 -3.36 2.88 -1.49
N CYS A 161 -3.61 3.53 -0.35
CA CYS A 161 -4.94 3.67 0.22
C CYS A 161 -5.29 5.14 0.47
N PHE A 162 -6.58 5.44 0.42
CA PHE A 162 -7.12 6.79 0.48
C PHE A 162 -8.27 6.83 1.47
N LEU A 163 -8.22 7.78 2.40
CA LEU A 163 -9.11 7.81 3.54
C LEU A 163 -10.14 8.94 3.42
N PHE A 164 -11.36 8.65 3.87
CA PHE A 164 -12.48 9.57 3.93
C PHE A 164 -13.05 9.57 5.35
N ASP A 165 -13.33 10.76 5.90
CA ASP A 165 -13.98 10.88 7.21
C ASP A 165 -15.47 10.50 7.17
N GLU A 166 -16.15 10.54 8.33
CA GLU A 166 -17.56 10.20 8.49
C GLU A 166 -18.52 11.14 7.72
N LYS A 167 -18.03 12.29 7.27
CA LYS A 167 -18.76 13.26 6.44
C LYS A 167 -18.42 13.11 4.96
N GLY A 168 -17.71 12.03 4.59
CA GLY A 168 -17.27 11.74 3.24
C GLY A 168 -16.21 12.72 2.72
N GLN A 169 -15.50 13.44 3.59
CA GLN A 169 -14.41 14.33 3.18
C GLN A 169 -13.15 13.51 2.96
N PHE A 170 -12.53 13.69 1.79
CA PHE A 170 -11.22 13.12 1.50
C PHE A 170 -10.15 13.72 2.41
N ILE A 171 -9.34 12.87 3.03
CA ILE A 171 -8.22 13.28 3.88
C ILE A 171 -6.95 13.31 3.05
N GLU A 172 -6.34 14.49 2.96
CA GLU A 172 -5.08 14.69 2.24
C GLU A 172 -3.98 13.77 2.82
N GLY A 173 -3.28 13.04 1.93
CA GLY A 173 -2.31 12.00 2.31
C GLY A 173 -1.17 12.52 3.19
N TYR A 174 -0.89 13.83 3.13
CA TYR A 174 0.04 14.49 4.04
C TYR A 174 -0.29 14.28 5.53
N TYR A 175 -1.56 14.39 5.92
CA TYR A 175 -1.96 14.23 7.32
C TYR A 175 -1.91 12.76 7.77
N ILE A 176 -2.11 11.83 6.83
CA ILE A 176 -2.04 10.39 7.10
C ILE A 176 -0.61 9.95 7.48
N VAL A 177 0.42 10.60 6.93
CA VAL A 177 1.81 10.36 7.34
C VAL A 177 2.00 10.64 8.84
N GLY A 178 1.47 11.75 9.35
CA GLY A 178 1.55 12.08 10.77
C GLY A 178 0.76 11.08 11.64
N LEU A 179 -0.47 10.77 11.23
CA LEU A 179 -1.36 9.84 11.94
C LEU A 179 -0.73 8.45 12.09
N LEU A 180 -0.23 7.87 10.99
CA LEU A 180 0.40 6.55 11.04
C LEU A 180 1.73 6.60 11.80
N ALA A 181 2.50 7.68 11.68
CA ALA A 181 3.73 7.82 12.46
C ALA A 181 3.47 7.79 13.97
N GLU A 182 2.45 8.51 14.45
CA GLU A 182 2.03 8.48 15.85
C GLU A 182 1.62 7.06 16.29
N ALA A 183 0.76 6.39 15.51
CA ALA A 183 0.30 5.03 15.80
C ALA A 183 1.46 4.01 15.90
N PHE A 184 2.51 4.17 15.09
CA PHE A 184 3.70 3.32 15.16
C PHE A 184 4.62 3.70 16.34
N LEU A 185 4.69 4.96 16.72
CA LEU A 185 5.47 5.42 17.88
C LEU A 185 4.85 4.99 19.21
N GLU A 186 3.53 4.82 19.29
CA GLU A 186 2.87 4.21 20.45
C GLU A 186 3.38 2.79 20.73
N LYS A 187 3.66 2.01 19.67
CA LYS A 187 4.19 0.63 19.76
C LYS A 187 5.70 0.57 19.82
N HIS A 188 6.37 1.58 19.25
CA HIS A 188 7.83 1.67 19.15
C HIS A 188 8.34 3.05 19.62
N PRO A 189 8.31 3.33 20.94
CA PRO A 189 8.75 4.61 21.47
C PRO A 189 10.20 4.93 21.07
N GLY A 190 10.46 6.17 20.67
CA GLY A 190 11.81 6.61 20.27
C GLY A 190 12.22 6.20 18.85
N ALA A 191 11.38 5.51 18.09
CA ALA A 191 11.73 5.06 16.74
C ALA A 191 11.89 6.24 15.76
N LYS A 192 12.61 5.98 14.67
CA LYS A 192 12.75 6.91 13.55
C LYS A 192 11.60 6.74 12.57
N ILE A 193 11.19 7.85 11.97
CA ILE A 193 10.13 7.93 10.97
C ILE A 193 10.67 8.60 9.72
N ILE A 194 10.61 7.93 8.57
CA ILE A 194 11.04 8.52 7.30
C ILE A 194 9.90 9.34 6.69
N HIS A 195 10.20 10.53 6.17
CA HIS A 195 9.24 11.31 5.40
C HIS A 195 9.90 11.99 4.19
N ASP A 196 9.08 12.34 3.19
CA ASP A 196 9.54 13.07 2.02
C ASP A 196 9.62 14.60 2.28
N PRO A 197 10.25 15.39 1.39
CA PRO A 197 10.52 16.82 1.62
C PRO A 197 9.43 17.75 1.06
N ARG A 198 8.32 17.24 0.52
CA ARG A 198 7.28 18.05 -0.16
C ARG A 198 6.43 18.83 0.84
N LEU A 199 6.00 18.17 1.91
CA LEU A 199 5.22 18.74 3.01
C LEU A 199 5.71 18.11 4.32
N THR A 200 6.22 18.91 5.25
CA THR A 200 7.03 18.36 6.37
C THR A 200 6.57 18.78 7.76
N TRP A 201 6.14 20.03 7.98
CA TRP A 201 5.95 20.58 9.32
C TRP A 201 4.98 19.80 10.22
N ASN A 202 3.87 19.29 9.69
CA ASN A 202 2.93 18.46 10.44
C ASN A 202 3.60 17.15 10.88
N THR A 203 4.25 16.46 9.95
CA THR A 203 4.94 15.20 10.24
C THR A 203 6.06 15.40 11.26
N GLU A 204 6.89 16.43 11.09
CA GLU A 204 7.97 16.74 12.04
C GLU A 204 7.42 17.05 13.45
N ALA A 205 6.35 17.84 13.53
CA ALA A 205 5.73 18.19 14.80
C ALA A 205 5.10 16.98 15.51
N VAL A 206 4.30 16.18 14.79
CA VAL A 206 3.64 14.99 15.33
C VAL A 206 4.66 13.95 15.77
N VAL A 207 5.66 13.64 14.93
CA VAL A 207 6.71 12.67 15.25
C VAL A 207 7.50 13.10 16.48
N THR A 208 7.87 14.38 16.58
CA THR A 208 8.62 14.90 17.73
C THR A 208 7.77 14.87 19.00
N ALA A 209 6.49 15.26 18.91
CA ALA A 209 5.56 15.23 20.05
C ALA A 209 5.29 13.81 20.57
N ALA A 210 5.22 12.82 19.68
CA ALA A 210 5.10 11.40 20.01
C ALA A 210 6.44 10.75 20.46
N GLY A 211 7.50 11.54 20.61
CA GLY A 211 8.81 11.08 21.12
C GLY A 211 9.66 10.32 20.09
N GLY A 212 9.31 10.39 18.80
CA GLY A 212 10.08 9.82 17.71
C GLY A 212 11.13 10.78 17.13
N THR A 213 11.84 10.32 16.11
CA THR A 213 12.80 11.15 15.35
C THR A 213 12.39 11.22 13.87
N PRO A 214 11.97 12.38 13.35
CA PRO A 214 11.67 12.53 11.93
C PRO A 214 12.97 12.56 11.13
N VAL A 215 13.02 11.80 10.04
CA VAL A 215 14.17 11.73 9.15
C VAL A 215 13.71 11.97 7.72
N MET A 216 14.10 13.12 7.19
CA MET A 216 13.80 13.48 5.81
C MET A 216 14.58 12.59 4.83
N SER A 217 13.92 12.22 3.73
CA SER A 217 14.48 11.49 2.60
C SER A 217 14.03 12.12 1.29
N LYS A 218 14.76 11.87 0.21
CA LYS A 218 14.28 12.18 -1.14
C LYS A 218 13.00 11.38 -1.43
N THR A 219 12.03 12.01 -2.11
CA THR A 219 10.80 11.38 -2.61
C THR A 219 11.12 10.23 -3.57
N GLY A 220 10.34 9.16 -3.49
CA GLY A 220 10.39 8.00 -4.36
C GLY A 220 10.67 6.73 -3.56
N HIS A 221 9.89 5.69 -3.85
CA HIS A 221 9.90 4.41 -3.14
C HIS A 221 11.30 3.81 -2.94
N ALA A 222 12.21 3.90 -3.93
CA ALA A 222 13.57 3.40 -3.79
C ALA A 222 14.36 4.11 -2.69
N PHE A 223 14.32 5.44 -2.67
CA PHE A 223 15.03 6.26 -1.68
C PHE A 223 14.44 6.09 -0.28
N ILE A 224 13.11 6.05 -0.16
CA ILE A 224 12.45 5.82 1.14
C ILE A 224 12.82 4.44 1.70
N LYS A 225 12.67 3.37 0.91
CA LYS A 225 12.98 2.00 1.34
C LYS A 225 14.46 1.79 1.66
N GLU A 226 15.37 2.48 0.97
CA GLU A 226 16.79 2.48 1.30
C GLU A 226 17.05 3.24 2.61
N ARG A 227 16.50 4.45 2.75
CA ARG A 227 16.66 5.27 3.94
C ARG A 227 16.11 4.60 5.20
N MET A 228 14.94 3.96 5.10
CA MET A 228 14.36 3.22 6.22
C MET A 228 15.28 2.09 6.68
N ARG A 229 15.91 1.34 5.76
CA ARG A 229 16.85 0.27 6.10
C ARG A 229 18.14 0.79 6.73
N LEU A 230 18.66 1.90 6.23
CA LEU A 230 19.86 2.54 6.79
C LEU A 230 19.63 3.05 8.21
N GLU A 231 18.44 3.56 8.47
CA GLU A 231 18.08 4.18 9.75
C GLU A 231 17.42 3.21 10.75
N ASP A 232 17.08 2.00 10.29
CA ASP A 232 16.16 1.07 10.95
C ASP A 232 14.84 1.72 11.38
N ALA A 233 14.29 2.55 10.49
CA ALA A 233 13.05 3.27 10.74
C ALA A 233 11.85 2.32 10.72
N VAL A 234 10.95 2.45 11.70
CA VAL A 234 9.80 1.56 11.85
C VAL A 234 8.74 1.82 10.79
N TYR A 235 8.60 3.09 10.38
CA TYR A 235 7.62 3.56 9.42
C TYR A 235 8.24 4.62 8.51
N GLY A 236 7.79 4.64 7.26
CA GLY A 236 8.07 5.70 6.30
C GLY A 236 6.78 6.10 5.59
N GLY A 237 6.60 7.39 5.31
CA GLY A 237 5.40 7.88 4.64
C GLY A 237 5.71 8.93 3.58
N GLU A 238 4.98 8.85 2.48
CA GLU A 238 4.98 9.87 1.43
C GLU A 238 3.58 10.48 1.32
N MET A 239 3.48 11.80 1.10
CA MET A 239 2.18 12.47 0.99
C MET A 239 1.30 11.93 -0.16
N SER A 240 1.92 11.26 -1.13
CA SER A 240 1.27 10.59 -2.27
C SER A 240 0.69 9.21 -1.94
N ALA A 241 0.23 9.01 -0.70
CA ALA A 241 -0.42 7.79 -0.20
C ALA A 241 0.42 6.50 -0.26
N HIS A 242 1.76 6.61 -0.20
CA HIS A 242 2.61 5.44 -0.02
C HIS A 242 3.06 5.36 1.44
N HIS A 243 2.81 4.23 2.08
CA HIS A 243 3.06 3.99 3.49
C HIS A 243 3.86 2.71 3.67
N TYR A 244 5.07 2.84 4.22
CA TYR A 244 6.08 1.79 4.26
C TYR A 244 6.30 1.30 5.69
N PHE A 245 6.45 0.00 5.87
CA PHE A 245 6.52 -0.62 7.19
C PHE A 245 7.75 -1.51 7.31
N ARG A 246 8.58 -1.30 8.34
CA ARG A 246 9.80 -2.10 8.57
C ARG A 246 9.51 -3.59 8.55
N ASP A 247 8.51 -3.98 9.33
CA ASP A 247 8.19 -5.39 9.58
C ASP A 247 7.44 -6.04 8.39
N PHE A 248 7.06 -5.23 7.38
CA PHE A 248 6.59 -5.66 6.06
C PHE A 248 7.72 -5.62 5.03
N ALA A 249 8.92 -6.09 5.41
CA ALA A 249 10.13 -6.07 4.59
C ALA A 249 10.54 -4.67 4.09
N TYR A 250 10.23 -3.61 4.84
CA TYR A 250 10.37 -2.21 4.44
C TYR A 250 9.60 -1.88 3.15
N CYS A 251 8.54 -2.62 2.83
CA CYS A 251 7.68 -2.36 1.70
C CYS A 251 6.47 -1.52 2.09
N ASP A 252 5.88 -0.95 1.06
CA ASP A 252 4.61 -0.25 1.07
C ASP A 252 3.44 -1.23 1.15
N SER A 253 2.37 -0.80 1.81
CA SER A 253 1.08 -1.50 1.79
C SER A 253 -0.06 -0.50 1.92
N GLY A 254 -1.11 -0.65 1.09
CA GLY A 254 -2.37 0.05 1.31
C GLY A 254 -3.24 -0.59 2.40
N MET A 255 -2.89 -1.78 2.90
CA MET A 255 -3.75 -2.59 3.79
C MET A 255 -3.39 -2.50 5.28
N ILE A 256 -2.19 -2.03 5.60
CA ILE A 256 -1.70 -1.84 6.98
C ILE A 256 -2.00 -0.41 7.42
#